data_AF-A0A8B5X9P2-F1
#
_entry.id   AF-A0A8B5X9P2-F1
#
_cell.length_a   1.000
_cell.length_b   1.000
_cell.length_c   1.000
_cell.angle_alpha   90.00
_cell.angle_beta   90.00
_cell.angle_gamma   90.00
#
_symmetry.space_group_name_H-M   'P 1'
#
loop_
_entity.id
_entity.type
_entity.pdbx_description
1 polymer ?
#
loop_
_entity_poly.entity_id
_entity_poly.type
_entity_poly.pdbx_seq_one_letter_code
_entity_poly.pdbx_strand_id
1 'polypeptide(L)'
;MSLFVGISPNVQRKINELLRKRHLPDSALRWIGERYARDARNCFAFQRAPSGQAWPPLAPETLHRKQKERARFQGVGRWSGALQRSVRWRWNRERLEIGTSAPHAAWFGLGNQRLPARPFLGADRPVDREVLRYLQQFEAVFPPSKR
;
A
#
# COMPACT_ATOMS: atom_id res chain seq x y z
N MET A 1 16.11 6.68 -5.31
CA MET A 1 15.06 6.33 -6.29
C MET A 1 13.82 5.93 -5.50
N SER A 2 12.69 6.60 -5.70
CA SER A 2 11.43 6.30 -4.99
C SER A 2 10.54 5.42 -5.86
N LEU A 3 9.95 4.38 -5.28
CA LEU A 3 9.05 3.45 -5.97
C LEU A 3 7.60 3.86 -5.67
N PHE A 4 6.85 4.32 -6.67
CA PHE A 4 5.42 4.60 -6.58
C PHE A 4 4.65 3.77 -7.58
N VAL A 5 3.50 3.26 -7.16
CA VAL A 5 2.56 2.50 -7.98
C VAL A 5 1.17 3.11 -7.86
N GLY A 6 0.39 3.01 -8.93
CA GLY A 6 -1.03 3.36 -8.88
C GLY A 6 -1.79 2.49 -7.89
N ILE A 7 -2.88 3.03 -7.36
CA ILE A 7 -3.85 2.23 -6.60
C ILE A 7 -4.66 1.32 -7.53
N SER A 8 -5.58 0.54 -6.94
CA SER A 8 -6.48 -0.34 -7.67
C SER A 8 -7.18 0.37 -8.85
N PRO A 9 -7.18 -0.21 -10.07
CA PRO A 9 -7.81 0.40 -11.25
C PRO A 9 -9.29 0.74 -11.04
N ASN A 10 -10.01 -0.08 -10.28
CA ASN A 10 -11.43 0.15 -9.98
C ASN A 10 -11.63 1.37 -9.08
N VAL A 11 -10.78 1.53 -8.06
CA VAL A 11 -10.82 2.70 -7.18
C VAL A 11 -10.38 3.95 -7.94
N GLN A 12 -9.31 3.87 -8.73
CA GLN A 12 -8.85 5.00 -9.54
C GLN A 12 -9.92 5.46 -10.54
N ARG A 13 -10.61 4.51 -11.18
CA ARG A 13 -11.73 4.81 -12.07
C ARG A 13 -12.85 5.54 -11.34
N LYS A 14 -13.21 5.10 -10.13
CA LYS A 14 -14.26 5.74 -9.32
C LYS A 14 -13.88 7.15 -8.87
N ILE A 15 -12.62 7.35 -8.46
CA ILE A 15 -12.09 8.68 -8.15
C ILE A 15 -12.19 9.59 -9.37
N ASN A 16 -11.75 9.12 -10.55
CA ASN A 16 -11.78 9.92 -11.79
C ASN A 16 -13.22 10.24 -12.22
N GLU A 17 -14.16 9.30 -12.06
CA GLU A 17 -15.58 9.54 -12.31
C GLU A 17 -16.11 10.66 -11.40
N LEU A 18 -15.84 10.58 -10.09
CA LEU A 18 -16.29 11.59 -9.14
C LEU A 18 -15.65 12.95 -9.42
N LEU A 19 -14.34 13.00 -9.71
CA LEU A 19 -13.63 14.23 -10.06
C LEU A 19 -14.19 14.92 -11.32
N ARG A 20 -14.70 14.15 -12.29
CA ARG A 20 -15.35 14.69 -13.49
C ARG A 20 -16.75 15.23 -13.20
N LYS A 21 -17.51 14.55 -12.34
CA LYS A 21 -18.85 14.99 -11.93
C LYS A 21 -18.77 16.20 -11.01
N ARG A 22 -17.72 16.30 -10.18
CA ARG A 22 -17.55 17.33 -9.13
C ARG A 22 -16.17 17.33 -8.48
N HIS A 23 -15.92 18.29 -7.59
CA HIS A 23 -14.74 18.29 -6.72
C HIS A 23 -14.82 17.20 -5.64
N LEU A 24 -13.77 16.38 -5.52
CA LEU A 24 -13.55 15.51 -4.37
C LEU A 24 -12.68 16.28 -3.37
N PRO A 25 -13.11 16.50 -2.12
CA PRO A 25 -12.34 17.29 -1.17
C PRO A 25 -11.01 16.60 -0.84
N ASP A 26 -9.97 17.40 -0.60
CA ASP A 26 -8.64 16.91 -0.21
C ASP A 26 -8.68 15.97 1.00
N SER A 27 -9.63 16.18 1.92
CA SER A 27 -9.86 15.31 3.07
C SER A 27 -10.26 13.88 2.68
N ALA A 28 -11.06 13.72 1.62
CA ALA A 28 -11.45 12.42 1.09
C ALA A 28 -10.24 11.73 0.43
N LEU A 29 -9.50 12.44 -0.43
CA LEU A 29 -8.29 11.91 -1.06
C LEU A 29 -7.23 11.51 -0.03
N ARG A 30 -7.05 12.33 1.01
CA ARG A 30 -6.17 12.06 2.15
C ARG A 30 -6.59 10.80 2.92
N TRP A 31 -7.88 10.66 3.20
CA TRP A 31 -8.39 9.47 3.89
C TRP A 31 -8.09 8.20 3.08
N ILE A 32 -8.33 8.23 1.76
CA ILE A 32 -8.05 7.10 0.87
C ILE A 32 -6.54 6.79 0.85
N GLY A 33 -5.69 7.80 0.65
CA GLY A 33 -4.24 7.64 0.62
C GLY A 33 -3.68 7.05 1.92
N GLU A 34 -4.13 7.55 3.07
CA GLU A 34 -3.75 7.00 4.37
C GLU A 34 -4.24 5.56 4.57
N ARG A 35 -5.41 5.23 4.04
CA ARG A 35 -5.95 3.87 4.14
C ARG A 35 -5.10 2.87 3.35
N TYR A 36 -4.71 3.20 2.12
CA TYR A 36 -3.76 2.40 1.35
C TYR A 36 -2.38 2.32 2.02
N ALA A 37 -1.87 3.44 2.54
CA ALA A 37 -0.56 3.46 3.21
C ALA A 37 -0.57 2.60 4.48
N ARG A 38 -1.66 2.63 5.25
CA ARG A 38 -1.86 1.75 6.41
C ARG A 38 -1.91 0.28 6.01
N ASP A 39 -2.64 -0.06 4.95
CA ASP A 39 -2.71 -1.44 4.46
C ASP A 39 -1.34 -1.98 4.01
N ALA A 40 -0.56 -1.17 3.27
CA ALA A 40 0.82 -1.50 2.93
C ALA A 40 1.72 -1.67 4.16
N ARG A 41 1.53 -0.87 5.22
CA ARG A 41 2.25 -1.05 6.50
C ARG A 41 1.82 -2.34 7.22
N ASN A 42 0.54 -2.70 7.14
CA ASN A 42 0.00 -3.92 7.73
C ASN A 42 0.58 -5.18 7.07
N CYS A 43 0.95 -5.13 5.79
CA CYS A 43 1.67 -6.22 5.12
C CYS A 43 2.95 -6.61 5.89
N PHE A 44 3.69 -5.64 6.44
CA PHE A 44 4.87 -5.90 7.27
C PHE A 44 4.51 -6.46 8.65
N ALA A 45 3.47 -5.91 9.28
CA ALA A 45 3.03 -6.36 10.60
C ALA A 45 2.59 -7.83 10.59
N PHE A 46 1.85 -8.22 9.55
CA PHE A 46 1.31 -9.57 9.38
C PHE A 46 2.16 -10.47 8.47
N GLN A 47 3.27 -9.97 7.94
CA GLN A 47 4.16 -10.67 7.00
C GLN A 47 3.42 -11.32 5.83
N ARG A 48 2.58 -10.53 5.17
CA ARG A 48 1.70 -10.99 4.08
C ARG A 48 1.66 -9.99 2.92
N ALA A 49 1.37 -10.50 1.74
CA ALA A 49 1.10 -9.72 0.54
C ALA A 49 -0.20 -8.92 0.67
N PRO A 50 -0.43 -7.89 -0.17
CA PRO A 50 -1.67 -7.12 -0.18
C PRO A 50 -2.90 -7.99 -0.49
N SER A 51 -2.72 -9.08 -1.23
CA SER A 51 -3.76 -10.10 -1.50
C SER A 51 -4.11 -10.95 -0.26
N GLY A 52 -3.30 -10.89 0.80
CA GLY A 52 -3.47 -11.69 2.02
C GLY A 52 -2.57 -12.92 2.12
N GLN A 53 -1.91 -13.34 1.04
CA GLN A 53 -0.99 -14.48 1.04
C GLN A 53 0.23 -14.23 1.94
N ALA A 54 0.60 -15.20 2.78
CA ALA A 54 1.78 -15.08 3.63
C ALA A 54 3.06 -14.93 2.78
N TRP A 55 4.00 -14.11 3.25
CA TRP A 55 5.30 -14.00 2.58
C TRP A 55 6.11 -15.28 2.73
N PRO A 56 6.94 -15.61 1.72
CA PRO A 56 7.88 -16.72 1.85
C PRO A 56 8.80 -16.54 3.07
N PRO A 57 9.02 -17.62 3.85
CA PRO A 57 9.85 -17.57 5.05
C PRO A 57 11.29 -17.19 4.70
N LEU A 58 12.06 -16.81 5.71
CA LEU A 58 13.50 -16.65 5.56
C LEU A 58 14.17 -18.02 5.53
N ALA A 59 15.27 -18.13 4.78
CA ALA A 59 16.11 -19.32 4.81
C ALA A 59 16.57 -19.62 6.26
N PRO A 60 16.64 -20.89 6.68
CA PRO A 60 17.03 -21.28 8.04
C PRO A 60 18.34 -20.64 8.52
N GLU A 61 19.35 -20.59 7.64
CA GLU A 61 20.65 -19.96 7.94
C GLU A 61 20.52 -18.45 8.20
N THR A 62 19.67 -17.76 7.42
CA THR A 62 19.40 -16.33 7.61
C THR A 62 18.66 -16.08 8.92
N LEU A 63 17.73 -16.96 9.29
CA LEU A 63 17.07 -16.92 10.60
C LEU A 63 18.08 -17.12 11.72
N HIS A 64 18.95 -18.13 11.63
CA HIS A 64 19.94 -18.42 12.65
C HIS A 64 20.91 -17.24 12.87
N ARG A 65 21.39 -16.62 11.78
CA ARG A 65 22.22 -15.40 11.86
C ARG A 65 21.46 -14.25 12.53
N LYS A 66 20.21 -13.98 12.10
CA LYS A 66 19.40 -12.87 12.63
C LYS A 66 18.93 -13.08 14.07
N GLN A 67 18.76 -14.31 14.51
CA GLN A 67 18.45 -14.65 15.90
C GLN A 67 19.62 -14.38 16.85
N LYS A 68 20.87 -14.43 16.38
CA LYS A 68 22.02 -13.99 17.19
C LYS A 68 22.00 -12.48 17.44
N GLU A 69 21.37 -11.73 16.55
CA GLU A 69 21.20 -10.26 16.60
C GLU A 69 19.85 -9.84 17.25
N ARG A 70 19.32 -10.71 18.13
CA ARG A 70 18.00 -10.72 18.81
C ARG A 70 17.32 -9.37 19.08
N ALA A 71 18.07 -8.33 19.45
CA ALA A 71 17.51 -7.01 19.76
C ALA A 71 16.84 -6.31 18.54
N ARG A 72 17.17 -6.70 17.31
CA ARG A 72 16.70 -6.00 16.09
C ARG A 72 15.79 -6.83 15.18
N PHE A 73 15.68 -8.13 15.39
CA PHE A 73 14.87 -8.98 14.50
C PHE A 73 13.43 -9.10 15.02
N GLN A 74 12.48 -8.45 14.35
CA GLN A 74 11.05 -8.52 14.66
C GLN A 74 10.24 -9.28 13.60
N GLY A 75 10.92 -9.94 12.65
CA GLY A 75 10.30 -10.67 11.54
C GLY A 75 10.77 -10.23 10.16
N VAL A 76 10.19 -10.84 9.13
CA VAL A 76 10.53 -10.56 7.73
C VAL A 76 10.20 -9.11 7.37
N GLY A 77 11.17 -8.39 6.80
CA GLY A 77 11.02 -6.96 6.49
C GLY A 77 10.95 -6.04 7.70
N ARG A 78 11.09 -6.58 8.93
CA ARG A 78 11.00 -5.84 10.21
C ARG A 78 12.31 -5.94 10.99
N TRP A 79 13.35 -5.33 10.43
CA TRP A 79 14.62 -5.14 11.13
C TRP A 79 14.63 -3.83 11.91
N SER A 80 14.73 -2.70 11.19
CA SER A 80 14.62 -1.35 11.79
C SER A 80 13.23 -0.73 11.61
N GLY A 81 12.34 -1.39 10.88
CA GLY A 81 11.07 -0.84 10.42
C GLY A 81 11.20 0.34 9.45
N ALA A 82 12.42 0.67 8.98
CA ALA A 82 12.64 1.81 8.10
C ALA A 82 11.84 1.71 6.79
N LEU A 83 11.80 0.52 6.18
CA LEU A 83 11.01 0.27 4.97
C LEU A 83 9.51 0.49 5.21
N GLN A 84 8.96 -0.09 6.28
CA GLN A 84 7.56 0.13 6.67
C GLN A 84 7.25 1.62 6.91
N ARG A 85 8.13 2.34 7.63
CA ARG A 85 7.97 3.78 7.93
C ARG A 85 8.12 4.67 6.70
N SER A 86 8.85 4.21 5.68
CA SER A 86 9.03 4.94 4.43
C SER A 86 7.84 4.86 3.48
N VAL A 87 6.81 4.06 3.79
CA VAL A 87 5.59 3.98 2.99
C VAL A 87 4.84 5.32 3.04
N ARG A 88 4.60 5.89 1.87
CA ARG A 88 3.97 7.20 1.63
C ARG A 88 2.93 7.06 0.54
N TRP A 89 2.03 8.03 0.47
CA TRP A 89 1.12 8.21 -0.65
C TRP A 89 1.29 9.63 -1.19
N ARG A 90 0.92 9.83 -2.45
CA ARG A 90 0.83 11.15 -3.08
C ARG A 90 -0.32 11.15 -4.06
N TRP A 91 -0.87 12.31 -4.33
CA TRP A 91 -1.90 12.47 -5.35
C TRP A 91 -1.53 13.64 -6.26
N ASN A 92 -1.97 13.55 -7.49
CA ASN A 92 -1.96 14.66 -8.45
C ASN A 92 -3.35 14.77 -9.08
N ARG A 93 -3.52 15.68 -10.05
CA ARG A 93 -4.80 15.91 -10.73
C ARG A 93 -5.41 14.67 -11.41
N GLU A 94 -4.62 13.62 -11.63
CA GLU A 94 -5.01 12.46 -12.44
C GLU A 94 -5.08 11.14 -11.66
N ARG A 95 -4.24 10.96 -10.63
CA ARG A 95 -4.14 9.69 -9.92
C ARG A 95 -3.62 9.80 -8.49
N LEU A 96 -4.08 8.84 -7.67
CA LEU A 96 -3.55 8.56 -6.35
C LEU A 96 -2.50 7.46 -6.47
N GLU A 97 -1.34 7.67 -5.86
CA GLU A 97 -0.22 6.75 -5.89
C GLU A 97 0.22 6.40 -4.47
N ILE A 98 0.65 5.15 -4.29
CA ILE A 98 1.28 4.66 -3.07
C ILE A 98 2.70 4.21 -3.38
N GLY A 99 3.62 4.49 -2.47
CA GLY A 99 5.02 4.20 -2.71
C GLY A 99 5.89 4.26 -1.47
N THR A 100 7.19 4.27 -1.72
CA THR A 100 8.23 4.32 -0.70
C THR A 100 9.48 4.98 -1.27
N SER A 101 10.19 5.72 -0.41
CA SER A 101 11.50 6.29 -0.72
C SER A 101 12.68 5.35 -0.41
N ALA A 102 12.42 4.16 0.14
CA ALA A 102 13.48 3.21 0.49
C ALA A 102 14.09 2.56 -0.77
N PRO A 103 15.40 2.70 -1.03
CA PRO A 103 16.02 2.19 -2.26
C PRO A 103 15.87 0.67 -2.44
N HIS A 104 15.92 -0.08 -1.34
CA HIS A 104 15.82 -1.54 -1.34
C HIS A 104 14.38 -2.07 -1.44
N ALA A 105 13.38 -1.18 -1.51
CA ALA A 105 11.97 -1.55 -1.61
C ALA A 105 11.66 -2.41 -2.84
N ALA A 106 12.28 -2.09 -3.98
CA ALA A 106 12.06 -2.83 -5.22
C ALA A 106 12.52 -4.28 -5.09
N TRP A 107 13.75 -4.50 -4.60
CA TRP A 107 14.27 -5.84 -4.38
C TRP A 107 13.46 -6.63 -3.36
N PHE A 108 12.98 -5.98 -2.31
CA PHE A 108 12.12 -6.64 -1.32
C PHE A 108 10.76 -7.01 -1.91
N GLY A 109 10.10 -6.07 -2.59
CA GLY A 109 8.75 -6.22 -3.12
C GLY A 109 8.67 -7.18 -4.30
N LEU A 110 9.57 -7.02 -5.27
CA LEU A 110 9.57 -7.79 -6.53
C LEU A 110 10.44 -9.05 -6.46
N GLY A 111 11.33 -9.14 -5.47
CA GLY A 111 12.31 -10.21 -5.40
C GLY A 111 13.44 -10.07 -6.42
N ASN A 112 14.32 -11.06 -6.43
CA ASN A 112 15.37 -11.27 -7.43
C ASN A 112 15.83 -12.74 -7.36
N GLN A 113 16.87 -13.11 -8.12
CA GLN A 113 17.42 -14.48 -8.15
C GLN A 113 17.78 -15.07 -6.77
N ARG A 114 18.07 -14.22 -5.77
CA ARG A 114 18.51 -14.63 -4.42
C ARG A 114 17.47 -14.34 -3.33
N LEU A 115 16.40 -13.61 -3.64
CA LEU A 115 15.41 -13.15 -2.66
C LEU A 115 14.01 -13.35 -3.23
N PRO A 116 13.13 -14.14 -2.57
CA PRO A 116 11.77 -14.29 -3.04
C PRO A 116 11.00 -12.97 -2.89
N ALA A 117 10.04 -12.75 -3.81
CA ALA A 117 9.20 -11.57 -3.82
C ALA A 117 8.33 -11.48 -2.56
N ARG A 118 8.26 -10.27 -1.99
CA ARG A 118 7.43 -9.96 -0.81
C ARG A 118 6.66 -8.69 -1.07
N PRO A 119 5.65 -8.74 -1.96
CA PRO A 119 4.90 -7.56 -2.34
C PRO A 119 4.23 -6.96 -1.10
N PHE A 120 4.23 -5.64 -1.04
CA PHE A 120 3.52 -4.81 -0.05
C PHE A 120 2.88 -3.57 -0.72
N LEU A 121 3.22 -3.36 -1.99
CA LEU A 121 2.61 -2.43 -2.93
C LEU A 121 1.91 -3.26 -4.00
N GLY A 122 0.86 -2.71 -4.62
CA GLY A 122 0.08 -3.44 -5.62
C GLY A 122 -1.40 -3.10 -5.61
N ALA A 123 -2.07 -3.50 -6.69
CA ALA A 123 -3.52 -3.51 -6.85
C ALA A 123 -4.10 -4.85 -6.38
N ASP A 124 -5.42 -4.89 -6.15
CA ASP A 124 -6.18 -5.99 -5.57
C ASP A 124 -5.92 -6.18 -4.07
N ARG A 125 -6.53 -5.28 -3.30
CA ARG A 125 -6.40 -5.22 -1.86
C ARG A 125 -7.77 -5.38 -1.21
N PRO A 126 -7.89 -6.05 -0.07
CA PRO A 126 -9.12 -6.03 0.73
C PRO A 126 -9.60 -4.61 1.04
N VAL A 127 -8.66 -3.66 1.14
CA VAL A 127 -8.92 -2.23 1.36
C VAL A 127 -9.71 -1.58 0.22
N ASP A 128 -9.66 -2.13 -1.01
CA ASP A 128 -10.37 -1.59 -2.17
C ASP A 128 -11.88 -1.59 -1.93
N ARG A 129 -12.42 -2.64 -1.29
CA ARG A 129 -13.85 -2.75 -0.95
C ARG A 129 -14.27 -1.65 0.03
N GLU A 130 -13.44 -1.40 1.04
CA GLU A 130 -13.68 -0.35 2.03
C GLU A 130 -13.67 1.04 1.38
N VAL A 131 -12.70 1.31 0.51
CA VAL A 131 -12.57 2.59 -0.20
C VAL A 131 -13.71 2.79 -1.19
N LEU A 132 -14.09 1.76 -1.96
CA LEU A 132 -15.22 1.85 -2.88
C LEU A 132 -16.52 2.15 -2.13
N ARG A 133 -16.75 1.52 -0.97
CA ARG A 133 -17.91 1.82 -0.13
C ARG A 133 -17.90 3.26 0.37
N TYR A 134 -16.75 3.76 0.79
CA TYR A 134 -16.60 5.17 1.19
C TYR A 134 -16.93 6.14 0.05
N LEU A 135 -16.42 5.88 -1.16
CA LEU A 135 -16.69 6.69 -2.35
C LEU A 135 -18.17 6.64 -2.77
N GLN A 136 -18.82 5.49 -2.64
CA GLN A 136 -20.26 5.34 -2.89
C GLN A 136 -21.10 6.12 -1.88
N GLN A 137 -20.76 6.05 -0.59
CA GLN A 137 -21.43 6.83 0.46
C GLN A 137 -21.25 8.33 0.23
N PHE A 138 -20.05 8.75 -0.15
CA PHE A 138 -19.77 10.14 -0.50
C PHE A 138 -20.66 10.64 -1.65
N GLU A 139 -20.84 9.83 -2.70
CA GLU A 139 -21.73 10.16 -3.82
C GLU A 139 -23.21 10.23 -3.41
N ALA A 140 -23.65 9.35 -2.51
CA ALA A 140 -25.04 9.30 -2.05
C ALA A 140 -25.43 10.49 -1.15
N VAL A 141 -24.55 10.89 -0.23
CA VAL A 141 -24.80 12.04 0.68
C VAL A 141 -24.85 13.34 -0.08
N PHE A 142 -24.10 13.43 -1.18
CA PHE A 142 -24.00 14.64 -1.98
C PHE A 142 -24.25 14.30 -3.45
N PRO A 143 -25.52 14.15 -3.88
CA PRO A 143 -25.83 13.79 -5.25
C PRO A 143 -25.32 14.86 -6.24
N PRO A 144 -25.05 14.49 -7.52
CA PRO A 144 -24.71 15.47 -8.54
C PRO A 144 -25.85 16.50 -8.64
N SER A 145 -25.48 17.79 -8.74
CA SER A 145 -26.44 18.84 -9.07
C SER A 145 -27.12 18.47 -10.37
N LYS A 146 -28.45 18.28 -10.34
CA LYS A 146 -29.25 18.14 -11.56
C LYS A 146 -29.04 19.44 -12.36
N ARG A 147 -28.37 19.33 -13.49
CA ARG A 147 -28.38 20.38 -14.52
C ARG A 147 -29.75 20.40 -15.18
#